data_AF-A0A7K0WPE6-F1
#
_entry.id   AF-A0A7K0WPE6-F1
#
_cell.length_a   1.000
_cell.length_b   1.000
_cell.length_c   1.000
_cell.angle_alpha   90.00
_cell.angle_beta   90.00
_cell.angle_gamma   90.00
#
_symmetry.space_group_name_H-M   'P 1'
#
loop_
_entity.id
_entity.type
_entity.pdbx_description
1 polymer ?
#
loop_
_entity_poly.entity_id
_entity_poly.type
_entity_poly.pdbx_seq_one_letter_code
_entity_poly.pdbx_strand_id
1 'polypeptide(L)'
;MGFRMRKSIQLMPGVRLNMSRSGLGISAGVKGFRVTQRADGTLQRTISIPGTGLSHVERLDGNKSGSARSTTPRGASAPAQTHPTPRRKKPGWFAPRVEKDLFAAMSASDVDRVEKIAREQERYVVAAASLAGLLRMQAEQVQAAIDMLMLVWSSGQDPASDPFIQKYVSVSFNLVLAPGVSAPLSLSRNTVGLALAELLQLQGLRVEAVEIVEQLEPNAASAISLAELYAELGRWSDVVELTDQVTNQDDLTALLCVFRGVAMRELGYYEAARTSLKEALKTKQRNPVIRHRAWLERARCYELEGKRSLARKDLERILAEDSTYDGLSEALAELV
;
A
#
# COMPACT_ATOMS: atom_id res chain seq x y z
N MET A 1 36.41 -2.02 -20.96
CA MET A 1 36.20 -0.72 -20.29
C MET A 1 34.89 -0.14 -20.77
N GLY A 2 33.85 -0.17 -19.94
CA GLY A 2 32.54 0.38 -20.29
C GLY A 2 31.78 0.68 -19.01
N PHE A 3 31.96 1.90 -18.50
CA PHE A 3 31.26 2.39 -17.32
C PHE A 3 29.75 2.33 -17.56
N ARG A 4 29.05 1.49 -16.80
CA ARG A 4 27.58 1.46 -16.77
C ARG A 4 27.10 2.43 -15.69
N MET A 5 26.98 3.70 -16.03
CA MET A 5 26.35 4.70 -15.16
C MET A 5 24.83 4.46 -15.10
N ARG A 6 24.34 4.02 -13.94
CA ARG A 6 22.92 4.07 -13.57
C ARG A 6 22.67 5.46 -12.96
N LYS A 7 22.12 6.41 -13.74
CA LYS A 7 21.73 7.71 -13.21
C LYS A 7 20.29 7.64 -12.66
N SER A 8 20.19 7.56 -11.34
CA SER A 8 19.00 7.90 -10.57
C SER A 8 19.03 9.41 -10.35
N ILE A 9 18.01 10.15 -10.81
CA ILE A 9 17.90 11.57 -10.49
C ILE A 9 16.80 11.70 -9.44
N GLN A 10 17.19 12.20 -8.28
CA GLN A 10 16.30 12.54 -7.17
C GLN A 10 15.60 13.85 -7.55
N LEU A 11 14.28 13.80 -7.69
CA LEU A 11 13.50 14.98 -8.08
C LEU A 11 12.95 15.73 -6.85
N MET A 12 12.60 15.00 -5.78
CA MET A 12 12.20 15.51 -4.46
C MET A 12 12.47 14.44 -3.37
N PRO A 13 12.54 14.77 -2.07
CA PRO A 13 12.74 13.77 -1.00
C PRO A 13 11.64 12.70 -1.04
N GLY A 14 12.01 11.43 -1.17
CA GLY A 14 11.05 10.31 -1.23
C GLY A 14 10.58 9.88 -2.62
N VAL A 15 10.88 10.65 -3.68
CA VAL A 15 10.52 10.31 -5.07
C VAL A 15 11.77 9.84 -5.82
N ARG A 16 11.82 8.54 -6.18
CA ARG A 16 12.86 8.00 -7.08
C ARG A 16 12.27 7.72 -8.45
N LEU A 17 12.79 8.43 -9.43
CA LEU A 17 12.49 8.18 -10.82
C LEU A 17 13.53 7.20 -11.38
N ASN A 18 13.11 5.95 -11.62
CA ASN A 18 13.98 4.95 -12.24
C ASN A 18 14.04 5.25 -13.75
N MET A 19 15.03 6.04 -14.18
CA MET A 19 15.33 6.22 -15.60
C MET A 19 16.09 4.99 -16.14
N SER A 20 15.45 4.25 -17.03
CA SER A 20 16.15 3.32 -17.93
C SER A 20 15.98 3.79 -19.37
N ARG A 21 16.79 3.23 -20.28
CA ARG A 21 16.81 3.58 -21.72
C ARG A 21 15.45 3.38 -22.44
N SER A 22 14.42 2.88 -21.74
CA SER A 22 13.09 2.53 -22.23
C SER A 22 11.90 3.27 -21.59
N GLY A 23 12.10 4.23 -20.66
CA GLY A 23 11.03 5.14 -20.21
C GLY A 23 10.85 5.32 -18.69
N LEU A 24 9.88 6.18 -18.33
CA LEU A 24 9.55 6.67 -16.99
C LEU A 24 8.64 5.69 -16.23
N GLY A 25 9.16 5.09 -15.16
CA GLY A 25 8.37 4.35 -14.17
C GLY A 25 8.09 5.23 -12.95
N ILE A 26 6.83 5.35 -12.57
CA ILE A 26 6.38 6.04 -11.35
C ILE A 26 6.11 4.94 -10.31
N SER A 27 6.83 4.99 -9.20
CA SER A 27 6.49 4.21 -8.00
C SER A 27 5.95 5.19 -6.96
N ALA A 28 4.67 5.10 -6.65
CA ALA A 28 4.01 5.84 -5.59
C ALA A 28 3.72 4.87 -4.44
N GLY A 29 4.11 5.26 -3.23
CA GLY A 29 3.64 4.65 -1.98
C GLY A 29 2.52 5.50 -1.43
N VAL A 30 1.47 4.87 -0.91
CA VAL A 30 0.25 5.50 -0.41
C VAL A 30 0.38 5.72 1.12
N LYS A 31 -0.45 6.58 1.71
CA LYS A 31 -0.35 6.98 3.13
C LYS A 31 -0.82 5.81 4.04
N GLY A 32 -0.52 5.94 5.33
CA GLY A 32 0.13 4.87 6.11
C GLY A 32 1.66 4.97 6.04
N PHE A 33 2.18 6.07 5.48
CA PHE A 33 3.59 6.45 5.36
C PHE A 33 3.69 7.99 5.41
N ARG A 34 4.41 8.56 6.38
CA ARG A 34 4.66 10.00 6.54
C ARG A 34 6.14 10.23 6.69
N VAL A 35 6.81 10.89 5.76
CA VAL A 35 8.19 11.36 5.95
C VAL A 35 8.17 12.82 6.36
N THR A 36 8.46 13.11 7.62
CA THR A 36 8.55 14.47 8.15
C THR A 36 10.03 14.85 8.27
N GLN A 37 10.44 15.94 7.59
CA GLN A 37 11.73 16.56 7.83
C GLN A 37 11.55 17.62 8.93
N ARG A 38 12.19 17.43 10.08
CA ARG A 38 12.17 18.43 11.16
C ARG A 38 13.15 19.57 10.84
N ALA A 39 12.98 20.72 11.48
CA ALA A 39 13.81 21.92 11.27
C ALA A 39 15.31 21.70 11.57
N ASP A 40 15.66 20.60 12.23
CA ASP A 40 17.01 20.17 12.59
C ASP A 40 17.68 19.23 11.54
N GLY A 41 16.98 18.90 10.44
CA GLY A 41 17.52 18.06 9.38
C GLY A 41 17.37 16.55 9.61
N THR A 42 16.75 16.09 10.70
CA THR A 42 16.40 14.67 10.87
C THR A 42 15.19 14.27 10.02
N LEU A 43 15.29 13.09 9.41
CA LEU A 43 14.22 12.48 8.62
C LEU A 43 13.44 11.48 9.49
N GLN A 44 12.16 11.74 9.70
CA GLN A 44 11.26 10.89 10.48
C GLN A 44 10.26 10.22 9.54
N ARG A 45 10.25 8.88 9.44
CA ARG A 45 9.23 8.14 8.68
C ARG A 45 8.22 7.51 9.65
N THR A 46 6.94 7.82 9.54
CA THR A 46 5.87 7.25 10.36
C THR A 46 4.95 6.41 9.50
N ILE A 47 4.78 5.13 9.83
CA ILE A 47 3.92 4.20 9.10
C ILE A 47 2.80 3.75 10.02
N SER A 48 1.55 4.17 9.79
CA SER A 48 0.45 3.83 10.70
C SER A 48 -0.75 3.20 10.01
N ILE A 49 -1.29 2.14 10.60
CA ILE A 49 -2.60 1.57 10.26
C ILE A 49 -3.57 2.07 11.33
N PRO A 50 -4.49 3.01 11.04
CA PRO A 50 -5.36 3.59 12.05
C PRO A 50 -6.30 2.53 12.67
N GLY A 51 -6.75 2.76 13.92
CA GLY A 51 -7.59 1.82 14.68
C GLY A 51 -6.93 0.53 15.17
N THR A 52 -5.70 0.22 14.74
CA THR A 52 -5.00 -1.03 15.08
C THR A 52 -3.83 -0.88 16.06
N GLY A 53 -3.53 0.37 16.45
CA GLY A 53 -2.38 0.75 17.28
C GLY A 53 -1.02 0.62 16.59
N LEU A 54 -0.98 0.56 15.24
CA LEU A 54 0.24 0.52 14.46
C LEU A 54 0.67 1.94 14.07
N SER A 55 1.85 2.38 14.49
CA SER A 55 2.62 3.54 14.02
C SER A 55 4.14 3.30 14.11
N HIS A 56 4.78 2.72 13.09
CA HIS A 56 6.24 2.58 13.07
C HIS A 56 6.94 3.89 12.70
N VAL A 57 7.71 4.45 13.64
CA VAL A 57 8.48 5.70 13.47
C VAL A 57 9.97 5.41 13.28
N GLU A 58 10.45 5.38 12.03
CA GLU A 58 11.88 5.27 11.70
C GLU A 58 12.54 6.67 11.75
N ARG A 59 13.48 6.88 12.67
CA ARG A 59 14.36 8.07 12.68
C ARG A 59 15.64 7.73 11.92
N LEU A 60 15.86 8.40 10.80
CA LEU A 60 17.10 8.24 10.04
C LEU A 60 18.11 9.27 10.55
N ASP A 61 18.84 8.90 11.60
CA ASP A 61 19.99 9.66 12.07
C ASP A 61 21.14 9.44 11.09
N GLY A 62 21.57 10.52 10.43
CA GLY A 62 22.70 10.50 9.53
C GLY A 62 24.00 10.25 10.29
N ASN A 63 24.33 9.00 10.58
CA ASN A 63 25.61 8.65 11.16
C ASN A 63 26.48 7.85 10.17
N LYS A 64 27.68 8.39 9.96
CA LYS A 64 28.77 7.82 9.15
C LYS A 64 29.38 6.61 9.86
N SER A 65 29.92 5.69 9.07
CA SER A 65 30.78 4.51 9.42
C SER A 65 30.04 3.17 9.49
N GLY A 66 30.57 2.04 9.01
CA GLY A 66 31.82 1.77 8.33
C GLY A 66 31.69 0.46 7.53
N SER A 67 32.60 0.29 6.59
CA SER A 67 32.77 -0.86 5.72
C SER A 67 32.76 -2.20 6.49
N ALA A 68 31.88 -3.13 6.12
CA ALA A 68 32.11 -4.55 6.32
C ALA A 68 31.50 -5.36 5.17
N ARG A 69 32.40 -6.00 4.45
CA ARG A 69 32.20 -6.90 3.31
C ARG A 69 31.67 -8.23 3.86
N SER A 70 30.50 -8.70 3.42
CA SER A 70 30.14 -10.10 3.58
C SER A 70 29.37 -10.62 2.36
N THR A 71 29.79 -11.81 1.96
CA THR A 71 29.49 -12.53 0.73
C THR A 71 28.16 -13.27 0.84
N THR A 72 27.21 -12.99 -0.03
CA THR A 72 25.99 -13.79 -0.20
C THR A 72 26.27 -15.06 -1.01
N PRO A 73 25.88 -16.26 -0.53
CA PRO A 73 25.78 -17.45 -1.36
C PRO A 73 24.55 -17.39 -2.27
N ARG A 74 24.76 -17.81 -3.52
CA ARG A 74 23.73 -18.04 -4.54
C ARG A 74 22.76 -19.14 -4.09
N GLY A 75 21.50 -18.81 -3.88
CA GLY A 75 20.38 -19.75 -3.74
C GLY A 75 19.33 -19.46 -4.82
N ALA A 76 18.91 -20.50 -5.54
CA ALA A 76 18.23 -20.46 -6.82
C ALA A 76 16.91 -19.66 -6.84
N SER A 77 16.87 -18.63 -7.70
CA SER A 77 15.65 -17.96 -8.14
C SER A 77 14.91 -18.84 -9.16
N ALA A 78 13.67 -19.20 -8.84
CA ALA A 78 12.71 -19.73 -9.81
C ALA A 78 12.61 -18.79 -11.04
N PRO A 79 12.38 -19.32 -12.25
CA PRO A 79 12.37 -18.51 -13.46
C PRO A 79 11.22 -17.50 -13.39
N ALA A 80 11.58 -16.22 -13.30
CA ALA A 80 10.65 -15.11 -13.48
C ALA A 80 10.02 -15.23 -14.86
N GLN A 81 8.71 -15.44 -14.92
CA GLN A 81 7.96 -15.34 -16.15
C GLN A 81 8.08 -13.90 -16.64
N THR A 82 8.85 -13.70 -17.71
CA THR A 82 8.99 -12.40 -18.37
C THR A 82 7.72 -12.12 -19.16
N HIS A 83 6.75 -11.45 -18.56
CA HIS A 83 5.70 -10.82 -19.34
C HIS A 83 6.35 -9.72 -20.21
N PRO A 84 6.21 -9.77 -21.54
CA PRO A 84 6.77 -8.75 -22.42
C PRO A 84 6.10 -7.41 -22.09
N THR A 85 6.91 -6.45 -21.63
CA THR A 85 6.44 -5.10 -21.31
C THR A 85 6.05 -4.41 -22.62
N PRO A 86 4.79 -3.95 -22.79
CA PRO A 86 4.38 -3.28 -24.02
C PRO A 86 5.21 -1.99 -24.20
N ARG A 87 5.87 -1.85 -25.35
CA ARG A 87 6.58 -0.62 -25.74
C ARG A 87 5.55 0.50 -25.92
N ARG A 88 5.71 1.60 -25.18
CA ARG A 88 4.88 2.80 -25.32
C ARG A 88 4.80 3.25 -26.78
N LYS A 89 3.59 3.35 -27.32
CA LYS A 89 3.33 4.04 -28.60
C LYS A 89 3.24 5.53 -28.27
N LYS A 90 3.96 6.41 -28.97
CA LYS A 90 3.68 7.86 -28.88
C LYS A 90 2.48 8.19 -29.77
N PRO A 91 1.67 9.22 -29.46
CA PRO A 91 0.62 9.65 -30.36
C PRO A 91 1.19 9.94 -31.75
N GLY A 92 0.62 9.27 -32.76
CA GLY A 92 1.05 9.43 -34.15
C GLY A 92 0.61 10.78 -34.74
N TRP A 93 1.05 11.06 -35.97
CA TRP A 93 0.68 12.28 -36.69
C TRP A 93 -0.84 12.46 -36.82
N PHE A 94 -1.59 11.35 -36.95
CA PHE A 94 -3.05 11.35 -37.09
C PHE A 94 -3.83 11.31 -35.76
N ALA A 95 -3.15 11.30 -34.61
CA ALA A 95 -3.86 11.34 -33.33
C ALA A 95 -4.60 12.68 -33.14
N PRO A 96 -5.78 12.68 -32.49
CA PRO A 96 -6.52 13.89 -32.15
C PRO A 96 -5.66 14.92 -31.41
N ARG A 97 -5.96 16.22 -31.58
CA ARG A 97 -5.22 17.29 -30.90
C ARG A 97 -5.25 17.15 -29.38
N VAL A 98 -6.43 16.88 -28.82
CA VAL A 98 -6.63 16.68 -27.38
C VAL A 98 -5.85 15.46 -26.86
N GLU A 99 -5.80 14.38 -27.63
CA GLU A 99 -5.02 13.18 -27.28
C GLU A 99 -3.51 13.47 -27.24
N LYS A 100 -3.00 14.23 -28.22
CA LYS A 100 -1.61 14.70 -28.19
C LYS A 100 -1.35 15.63 -27.02
N ASP A 101 -2.30 16.50 -26.73
CA ASP A 101 -2.25 17.46 -25.63
C ASP A 101 -2.17 16.73 -24.27
N LEU A 102 -3.11 15.83 -23.99
CA LEU A 102 -3.14 15.02 -22.78
C LEU A 102 -1.83 14.24 -22.59
N PHE A 103 -1.33 13.61 -23.66
CA PHE A 103 -0.06 12.90 -23.61
C PHE A 103 1.13 13.84 -23.31
N ALA A 104 1.15 15.03 -23.90
CA ALA A 104 2.20 16.03 -23.67
C ALA A 104 2.15 16.57 -22.24
N ALA A 105 0.95 16.91 -21.74
CA ALA A 105 0.72 17.37 -20.37
C ALA A 105 1.20 16.34 -19.34
N MET A 106 0.82 15.07 -19.51
CA MET A 106 1.31 13.97 -18.68
C MET A 106 2.83 13.80 -18.74
N SER A 107 3.42 13.90 -19.94
CA SER A 107 4.88 13.75 -20.13
C SER A 107 5.66 14.88 -19.46
N ALA A 108 5.06 16.05 -19.33
CA ALA A 108 5.61 17.22 -18.66
C ALA A 108 5.26 17.30 -17.16
N SER A 109 4.45 16.35 -16.64
CA SER A 109 3.88 16.40 -15.29
C SER A 109 3.07 17.69 -15.00
N ASP A 110 2.44 18.25 -16.03
CA ASP A 110 1.59 19.44 -15.93
C ASP A 110 0.18 19.04 -15.49
N VAL A 111 0.01 18.86 -14.17
CA VAL A 111 -1.22 18.34 -13.57
C VAL A 111 -2.41 19.28 -13.81
N ASP A 112 -2.18 20.60 -13.74
CA ASP A 112 -3.23 21.61 -13.95
C ASP A 112 -3.81 21.50 -15.38
N ARG A 113 -2.93 21.25 -16.37
CA ARG A 113 -3.37 21.04 -17.76
C ARG A 113 -4.10 19.72 -17.94
N VAL A 114 -3.69 18.65 -17.24
CA VAL A 114 -4.43 17.37 -17.26
C VAL A 114 -5.82 17.54 -16.65
N GLU A 115 -5.95 18.25 -15.52
CA GLU A 115 -7.25 18.54 -14.90
C GLU A 115 -8.14 19.39 -15.78
N LYS A 116 -7.57 20.40 -16.46
CA LYS A 116 -8.31 21.20 -17.41
C LYS A 116 -8.91 20.34 -18.53
N ILE A 117 -8.10 19.42 -19.10
CA ILE A 117 -8.60 18.46 -20.09
C ILE A 117 -9.70 17.58 -19.50
N ALA A 118 -9.53 17.10 -18.26
CA ALA A 118 -10.54 16.29 -17.58
C ALA A 118 -11.88 17.02 -17.43
N ARG A 119 -11.88 18.34 -17.19
CA ARG A 119 -13.11 19.14 -16.99
C ARG A 119 -13.74 19.60 -18.30
N GLU A 120 -12.94 19.86 -19.33
CA GLU A 120 -13.42 20.47 -20.59
C GLU A 120 -13.70 19.45 -21.71
N GLN A 121 -13.16 18.24 -21.62
CA GLN A 121 -13.19 17.26 -22.71
C GLN A 121 -13.88 15.97 -22.29
N GLU A 122 -15.20 15.90 -22.46
CA GLU A 122 -16.06 14.78 -22.02
C GLU A 122 -15.50 13.40 -22.39
N ARG A 123 -15.03 13.25 -23.64
CA ARG A 123 -14.45 12.01 -24.16
C ARG A 123 -13.20 11.53 -23.41
N TYR A 124 -12.48 12.44 -22.75
CA TYR A 124 -11.21 12.16 -22.07
C TYR A 124 -11.31 12.29 -20.55
N VAL A 125 -12.51 12.53 -19.99
CA VAL A 125 -12.72 12.70 -18.54
C VAL A 125 -12.12 11.53 -17.77
N VAL A 126 -12.45 10.28 -18.13
CA VAL A 126 -11.99 9.09 -17.40
C VAL A 126 -10.47 9.00 -17.40
N ALA A 127 -9.84 9.08 -18.58
CA ALA A 127 -8.38 9.04 -18.68
C ALA A 127 -7.71 10.19 -17.91
N ALA A 128 -8.13 11.42 -18.16
CA ALA A 128 -7.48 12.61 -17.63
C ALA A 128 -7.72 12.75 -16.11
N ALA A 129 -8.95 12.55 -15.63
CA ALA A 129 -9.27 12.62 -14.21
C ALA A 129 -8.61 11.50 -13.41
N SER A 130 -8.52 10.28 -13.96
CA SER A 130 -7.80 9.18 -13.29
C SER A 130 -6.34 9.52 -13.06
N LEU A 131 -5.69 10.09 -14.08
CA LEU A 131 -4.28 10.48 -14.00
C LEU A 131 -4.05 11.70 -13.13
N ALA A 132 -4.88 12.74 -13.26
CA ALA A 132 -4.81 13.93 -12.42
C ALA A 132 -5.03 13.57 -10.95
N GLY A 133 -6.07 12.78 -10.64
CA GLY A 133 -6.39 12.38 -9.27
C GLY A 133 -5.24 11.65 -8.59
N LEU A 134 -4.61 10.68 -9.27
CA LEU A 134 -3.44 9.98 -8.73
C LEU A 134 -2.21 10.89 -8.57
N LEU A 135 -1.98 11.83 -9.50
CA LEU A 135 -0.88 12.79 -9.40
C LEU A 135 -1.10 13.78 -8.25
N ARG A 136 -2.34 14.24 -8.03
CA ARG A 136 -2.73 15.10 -6.90
C ARG A 136 -2.61 14.38 -5.57
N MET A 137 -3.01 13.11 -5.52
CA MET A 137 -2.84 12.25 -4.35
C MET A 137 -1.36 12.15 -3.96
N GLN A 138 -0.48 11.94 -4.95
CA GLN A 138 0.97 11.90 -4.72
C GLN A 138 1.53 13.25 -4.25
N ALA A 139 0.96 14.36 -4.71
CA ALA A 139 1.32 15.71 -4.25
C ALA A 139 0.72 16.08 -2.88
N GLU A 140 0.08 15.13 -2.19
CA GLU A 140 -0.65 15.33 -0.93
C GLU A 140 -1.77 16.39 -1.01
N GLN A 141 -2.26 16.67 -2.23
CA GLN A 141 -3.38 17.58 -2.47
C GLN A 141 -4.70 16.82 -2.37
N VAL A 142 -5.03 16.43 -1.13
CA VAL A 142 -6.12 15.48 -0.81
C VAL A 142 -7.44 15.86 -1.47
N GLN A 143 -7.91 17.09 -1.32
CA GLN A 143 -9.22 17.49 -1.86
C GLN A 143 -9.24 17.47 -3.39
N ALA A 144 -8.21 18.01 -4.05
CA ALA A 144 -8.13 17.99 -5.51
C ALA A 144 -8.05 16.56 -6.07
N ALA A 145 -7.39 15.65 -5.33
CA ALA A 145 -7.36 14.23 -5.69
C ALA A 145 -8.75 13.59 -5.59
N ILE A 146 -9.48 13.82 -4.50
CA ILE A 146 -10.85 13.33 -4.31
C ILE A 146 -11.75 13.85 -5.45
N ASP A 147 -11.71 15.15 -5.73
CA ASP A 147 -12.55 15.77 -6.77
C ASP A 147 -12.35 15.07 -8.12
N MET A 148 -11.10 14.80 -8.51
CA MET A 148 -10.80 14.13 -9.78
C MET A 148 -11.19 12.66 -9.77
N LEU A 149 -10.85 11.91 -8.72
CA LEU A 149 -11.15 10.49 -8.67
C LEU A 149 -12.66 10.22 -8.53
N MET A 150 -13.42 11.10 -7.88
CA MET A 150 -14.88 11.02 -7.79
C MET A 150 -15.56 11.21 -9.15
N LEU A 151 -15.01 12.05 -10.04
CA LEU A 151 -15.51 12.15 -11.43
C LEU A 151 -15.38 10.81 -12.16
N VAL A 152 -14.27 10.10 -11.96
CA VAL A 152 -14.08 8.76 -12.53
C VAL A 152 -15.03 7.76 -11.90
N TRP A 153 -15.11 7.74 -10.56
CA TRP A 153 -15.91 6.78 -9.82
C TRP A 153 -17.40 6.85 -10.19
N SER A 154 -17.95 8.07 -10.18
CA SER A 154 -19.36 8.36 -10.51
C SER A 154 -19.71 8.08 -11.97
N SER A 155 -18.74 8.09 -12.88
CA SER A 155 -18.97 7.72 -14.28
C SER A 155 -19.33 6.24 -14.48
N GLY A 156 -19.03 5.38 -13.50
CA GLY A 156 -19.19 3.93 -13.62
C GLY A 156 -18.17 3.23 -14.53
N GLN A 157 -17.35 3.99 -15.26
CA GLN A 157 -16.43 3.44 -16.26
C GLN A 157 -15.15 2.90 -15.60
N ASP A 158 -14.55 1.90 -16.24
CA ASP A 158 -13.25 1.36 -15.85
C ASP A 158 -12.13 2.04 -16.65
N PRO A 159 -11.20 2.78 -16.01
CA PRO A 159 -10.03 3.35 -16.67
C PRO A 159 -9.20 2.35 -17.49
N ALA A 160 -9.19 1.06 -17.13
CA ALA A 160 -8.47 0.04 -17.89
C ALA A 160 -9.05 -0.19 -19.30
N SER A 161 -10.34 0.14 -19.50
CA SER A 161 -11.04 0.06 -20.78
C SER A 161 -10.83 1.30 -21.66
N ASP A 162 -10.27 2.38 -21.11
CA ASP A 162 -10.15 3.65 -21.81
C ASP A 162 -9.11 3.58 -22.96
N PRO A 163 -9.47 4.00 -24.20
CA PRO A 163 -8.58 3.90 -25.35
C PRO A 163 -7.28 4.69 -25.22
N PHE A 164 -7.29 5.82 -24.53
CA PHE A 164 -6.09 6.62 -24.28
C PHE A 164 -5.17 5.87 -23.29
N ILE A 165 -5.74 5.36 -22.19
CA ILE A 165 -5.00 4.58 -21.19
C ILE A 165 -4.34 3.35 -21.84
N GLN A 166 -5.10 2.54 -22.60
CA GLN A 166 -4.58 1.34 -23.25
C GLN A 166 -3.46 1.61 -24.26
N LYS A 167 -3.52 2.73 -24.99
CA LYS A 167 -2.52 3.07 -26.01
C LYS A 167 -1.24 3.64 -25.41
N TYR A 168 -1.36 4.47 -24.37
CA TYR A 168 -0.31 5.40 -23.97
C TYR A 168 0.18 5.21 -22.54
N VAL A 169 -0.64 4.65 -21.65
CA VAL A 169 -0.35 4.52 -20.23
C VAL A 169 0.11 3.11 -19.93
N SER A 170 1.42 2.98 -19.71
CA SER A 170 2.04 1.77 -19.19
C SER A 170 2.62 2.09 -17.81
N VAL A 171 1.74 2.25 -16.83
CA VAL A 171 2.12 2.51 -15.44
C VAL A 171 1.67 1.33 -14.60
N SER A 172 2.61 0.79 -13.83
CA SER A 172 2.35 -0.17 -12.76
C SER A 172 2.57 0.55 -11.45
N PHE A 173 1.52 0.68 -10.65
CA PHE A 173 1.62 1.16 -9.28
C PHE A 173 1.90 -0.04 -8.38
N ASN A 174 2.49 0.21 -7.21
CA ASN A 174 2.58 -0.79 -6.16
C ASN A 174 1.80 -0.25 -4.98
N LEU A 175 0.64 -0.84 -4.68
CA LEU A 175 -0.08 -0.51 -3.45
C LEU A 175 0.65 -1.16 -2.30
N VAL A 176 1.20 -0.35 -1.40
CA VAL A 176 1.81 -0.82 -0.16
C VAL A 176 0.68 -1.12 0.81
N LEU A 177 0.45 -2.40 1.08
CA LEU A 177 -0.61 -2.87 1.99
C LEU A 177 -0.06 -3.09 3.41
N ALA A 178 1.23 -3.38 3.51
CA ALA A 178 1.99 -3.45 4.75
C ALA A 178 3.49 -3.25 4.44
N PRO A 179 4.36 -2.98 5.43
CA PRO A 179 5.79 -2.88 5.20
C PRO A 179 6.38 -4.10 4.48
N GLY A 180 6.93 -3.88 3.28
CA GLY A 180 7.49 -4.93 2.42
C GLY A 180 6.45 -5.82 1.72
N VAL A 181 5.17 -5.50 1.82
CA VAL A 181 4.07 -6.21 1.15
C VAL A 181 3.42 -5.25 0.17
N SER A 182 3.54 -5.53 -1.11
CA SER A 182 2.98 -4.69 -2.15
C SER A 182 2.30 -5.50 -3.24
N ALA A 183 1.17 -5.01 -3.72
CA ALA A 183 0.47 -5.58 -4.87
C ALA A 183 0.65 -4.68 -6.09
N PRO A 184 1.01 -5.23 -7.27
CA PRO A 184 1.00 -4.47 -8.50
C PRO A 184 -0.44 -4.06 -8.82
N LEU A 185 -0.67 -2.77 -9.02
CA LEU A 185 -1.94 -2.22 -9.47
C LEU A 185 -1.79 -1.61 -10.86
N SER A 186 -2.71 -1.99 -11.75
CA SER A 186 -2.97 -1.28 -13.00
C SER A 186 -3.94 -0.13 -12.74
N LEU A 187 -4.00 0.83 -13.65
CA LEU A 187 -5.04 1.85 -13.60
C LEU A 187 -6.38 1.19 -13.97
N SER A 188 -7.22 0.94 -12.96
CA SER A 188 -8.52 0.27 -13.09
C SER A 188 -9.53 0.89 -12.14
N ARG A 189 -10.80 0.49 -12.27
CA ARG A 189 -11.88 0.88 -11.35
C ARG A 189 -11.53 0.53 -9.90
N ASN A 190 -11.00 -0.67 -9.65
CA ASN A 190 -10.57 -1.08 -8.31
C ASN A 190 -9.48 -0.16 -7.75
N THR A 191 -8.50 0.23 -8.57
CA THR A 191 -7.42 1.14 -8.13
C THR A 191 -7.95 2.53 -7.82
N VAL A 192 -8.89 3.05 -8.61
CA VAL A 192 -9.55 4.33 -8.33
C VAL A 192 -10.34 4.26 -7.02
N GLY A 193 -11.12 3.20 -6.81
CA GLY A 193 -11.89 3.01 -5.59
C GLY A 193 -11.01 2.88 -4.35
N LEU A 194 -9.93 2.09 -4.40
CA LEU A 194 -8.97 1.99 -3.30
C LEU A 194 -8.27 3.32 -3.00
N ALA A 195 -7.91 4.09 -4.03
CA ALA A 195 -7.33 5.42 -3.84
C ALA A 195 -8.32 6.42 -3.23
N LEU A 196 -9.60 6.36 -3.63
CA LEU A 196 -10.67 7.15 -3.01
C LEU A 196 -10.88 6.78 -1.55
N ALA A 197 -10.98 5.48 -1.24
CA ALA A 197 -11.17 4.99 0.11
C ALA A 197 -10.06 5.47 1.05
N GLU A 198 -8.80 5.42 0.61
CA GLU A 198 -7.66 5.97 1.36
C GLU A 198 -7.80 7.48 1.60
N LEU A 199 -8.15 8.25 0.56
CA LEU A 199 -8.31 9.71 0.69
C LEU A 199 -9.46 10.09 1.65
N LEU A 200 -10.56 9.34 1.61
CA LEU A 200 -11.70 9.50 2.51
C LEU A 200 -11.33 9.12 3.95
N GLN A 201 -10.63 8.01 4.15
CA GLN A 201 -10.10 7.57 5.45
C GLN A 201 -9.17 8.65 6.06
N LEU A 202 -8.31 9.28 5.25
CA LEU A 202 -7.46 10.40 5.67
C LEU A 202 -8.25 11.63 6.13
N GLN A 203 -9.45 11.85 5.60
CA GLN A 203 -10.37 12.90 6.05
C GLN A 203 -11.24 12.47 7.24
N GLY A 204 -11.11 11.23 7.71
CA GLY A 204 -11.94 10.65 8.77
C GLY A 204 -13.32 10.16 8.29
N LEU A 205 -13.58 10.21 6.98
CA LEU A 205 -14.82 9.78 6.30
C LEU A 205 -14.81 8.27 6.08
N ARG A 206 -14.80 7.51 7.18
CA ARG A 206 -14.61 6.05 7.19
C ARG A 206 -15.82 5.29 6.65
N VAL A 207 -17.03 5.80 6.89
CA VAL A 207 -18.26 5.16 6.41
C VAL A 207 -18.33 5.24 4.89
N GLU A 208 -18.04 6.41 4.34
CA GLU A 208 -17.97 6.65 2.91
C GLU A 208 -16.85 5.82 2.26
N ALA A 209 -15.70 5.69 2.92
CA ALA A 209 -14.62 4.81 2.45
C ALA A 209 -15.09 3.35 2.35
N VAL A 210 -15.83 2.85 3.34
CA VAL A 210 -16.42 1.49 3.31
C VAL A 210 -17.38 1.34 2.13
N GLU A 211 -18.29 2.29 1.93
CA GLU A 211 -19.26 2.24 0.82
C GLU A 211 -18.57 2.16 -0.55
N ILE A 212 -17.42 2.81 -0.72
CA ILE A 212 -16.61 2.71 -1.93
C ILE A 212 -16.00 1.31 -2.08
N VAL A 213 -15.40 0.76 -1.01
CA VAL A 213 -14.67 -0.51 -1.07
C VAL A 213 -15.62 -1.71 -1.24
N GLU A 214 -16.81 -1.68 -0.62
CA GLU A 214 -17.85 -2.72 -0.77
C GLU A 214 -18.33 -2.87 -2.22
N GLN A 215 -18.18 -1.83 -3.05
CA GLN A 215 -18.56 -1.86 -4.48
C GLN A 215 -17.45 -2.35 -5.41
N LEU A 216 -16.25 -2.64 -4.91
CA LEU A 216 -15.12 -3.08 -5.74
C LEU A 216 -15.23 -4.56 -6.09
N GLU A 217 -14.57 -4.95 -7.18
CA GLU A 217 -14.40 -6.38 -7.45
C GLU A 217 -13.58 -7.03 -6.31
N PRO A 218 -14.04 -8.15 -5.73
CA PRO A 218 -13.34 -8.80 -4.63
C PRO A 218 -11.93 -9.28 -5.05
N ASN A 219 -10.91 -8.81 -4.33
CA ASN A 219 -9.55 -9.31 -4.43
C ASN A 219 -8.82 -9.11 -3.09
N ALA A 220 -7.57 -9.57 -2.99
CA ALA A 220 -6.83 -9.49 -1.73
C ALA A 220 -6.62 -8.05 -1.23
N ALA A 221 -6.45 -7.07 -2.12
CA ALA A 221 -6.26 -5.67 -1.75
C ALA A 221 -7.57 -5.01 -1.26
N SER A 222 -8.69 -5.25 -1.94
CA SER A 222 -10.00 -4.76 -1.49
C SER A 222 -10.43 -5.44 -0.19
N ALA A 223 -10.15 -6.73 -0.01
CA ALA A 223 -10.40 -7.42 1.25
C ALA A 223 -9.58 -6.86 2.42
N ILE A 224 -8.28 -6.55 2.21
CA ILE A 224 -7.45 -5.95 3.27
C ILE A 224 -7.97 -4.55 3.63
N SER A 225 -8.23 -3.71 2.61
CA SER A 225 -8.74 -2.36 2.82
C SER A 225 -10.08 -2.38 3.56
N LEU A 226 -11.00 -3.28 3.20
CA LEU A 226 -12.30 -3.41 3.86
C LEU A 226 -12.16 -3.95 5.29
N ALA A 227 -11.28 -4.94 5.52
CA ALA A 227 -11.03 -5.47 6.86
C ALA A 227 -10.48 -4.41 7.81
N GLU A 228 -9.60 -3.52 7.33
CA GLU A 228 -9.08 -2.39 8.08
C GLU A 228 -10.18 -1.38 8.41
N LEU A 229 -10.97 -0.97 7.41
CA LEU A 229 -12.05 -0.01 7.61
C LEU A 229 -13.14 -0.53 8.56
N TYR A 230 -13.52 -1.80 8.44
CA TYR A 230 -14.41 -2.45 9.38
C TYR A 230 -13.83 -2.49 10.79
N ALA A 231 -12.54 -2.81 10.94
CA ALA A 231 -11.86 -2.78 12.24
C ALA A 231 -11.86 -1.38 12.87
N GLU A 232 -11.59 -0.33 12.10
CA GLU A 232 -11.64 1.06 12.58
C GLU A 232 -13.04 1.48 13.07
N LEU A 233 -14.08 0.95 12.46
CA LEU A 233 -15.48 1.20 12.83
C LEU A 233 -15.96 0.26 13.94
N GLY A 234 -15.14 -0.67 14.43
CA GLY A 234 -15.54 -1.69 15.40
C GLY A 234 -16.53 -2.73 14.85
N ARG A 235 -16.64 -2.83 13.51
CA ARG A 235 -17.48 -3.80 12.80
C ARG A 235 -16.80 -5.19 12.76
N TRP A 236 -16.50 -5.73 13.94
CA TRP A 236 -15.69 -6.96 14.07
C TRP A 236 -16.35 -8.19 13.45
N SER A 237 -17.68 -8.32 13.53
CA SER A 237 -18.41 -9.40 12.89
C SER A 237 -18.21 -9.43 11.38
N ASP A 238 -18.17 -8.25 10.74
CA ASP A 238 -18.00 -8.14 9.29
C ASP A 238 -16.55 -8.46 8.88
N VAL A 239 -15.55 -8.15 9.73
CA VAL A 239 -14.17 -8.62 9.53
C VAL A 239 -14.11 -10.15 9.56
N VAL A 240 -14.81 -10.79 10.49
CA VAL A 240 -14.86 -12.26 10.57
C VAL A 240 -15.52 -12.85 9.32
N GLU A 241 -16.68 -12.33 8.90
CA GLU A 241 -17.39 -12.79 7.70
C GLU A 241 -16.52 -12.65 6.44
N LEU A 242 -15.92 -11.47 6.24
CA LEU A 242 -15.03 -11.18 5.11
C LEU A 242 -13.83 -12.13 5.02
N THR A 243 -13.37 -12.66 6.16
CA THR A 243 -12.14 -13.45 6.26
C THR A 243 -12.36 -14.93 6.54
N ASP A 244 -13.61 -15.40 6.69
CA ASP A 244 -13.94 -16.72 7.24
C ASP A 244 -13.27 -17.89 6.49
N GLN A 245 -13.22 -17.83 5.16
CA GLN A 245 -12.64 -18.90 4.32
C GLN A 245 -11.18 -18.64 3.90
N VAL A 246 -10.56 -17.56 4.41
CA VAL A 246 -9.19 -17.21 4.06
C VAL A 246 -8.20 -18.12 4.79
N THR A 247 -7.25 -18.66 4.03
CA THR A 247 -6.15 -19.51 4.49
C THR A 247 -4.80 -18.92 4.08
N ASN A 248 -3.73 -19.25 4.81
CA ASN A 248 -2.42 -18.65 4.61
C ASN A 248 -1.71 -19.18 3.35
N GLN A 249 -1.92 -18.51 2.21
CA GLN A 249 -1.36 -18.89 0.90
C GLN A 249 -0.20 -17.98 0.47
N ASP A 250 -0.29 -16.70 0.81
CA ASP A 250 0.68 -15.65 0.55
C ASP A 250 0.71 -14.63 1.71
N ASP A 251 1.48 -13.54 1.55
CA ASP A 251 1.58 -12.49 2.56
C ASP A 251 0.23 -11.77 2.79
N LEU A 252 -0.57 -11.56 1.74
CA LEU A 252 -1.85 -10.84 1.84
C LEU A 252 -2.90 -11.64 2.61
N THR A 253 -3.03 -12.91 2.25
CA THR A 253 -3.96 -13.85 2.92
C THR A 253 -3.52 -14.17 4.35
N ALA A 254 -2.21 -14.17 4.64
CA ALA A 254 -1.72 -14.25 6.01
C ALA A 254 -2.11 -13.02 6.84
N LEU A 255 -2.04 -11.82 6.26
CA LEU A 255 -2.50 -10.59 6.93
C LEU A 255 -4.02 -10.61 7.18
N LEU A 256 -4.82 -11.11 6.25
CA LEU A 256 -6.26 -11.31 6.47
C LEU A 256 -6.54 -12.31 7.61
N CYS A 257 -5.74 -13.37 7.76
CA CYS A 257 -5.83 -14.26 8.92
C CYS A 257 -5.51 -13.53 10.24
N VAL A 258 -4.60 -12.55 10.23
CA VAL A 258 -4.34 -11.70 11.39
C VAL A 258 -5.56 -10.84 11.72
N PHE A 259 -6.17 -10.18 10.72
CA PHE A 259 -7.40 -9.42 10.93
C PHE A 259 -8.53 -10.28 11.52
N ARG A 260 -8.74 -11.50 11.01
CA ARG A 260 -9.69 -12.46 11.58
C ARG A 260 -9.40 -12.74 13.06
N GLY A 261 -8.12 -12.96 13.38
CA GLY A 261 -7.66 -13.19 14.75
C GLY A 261 -7.95 -12.01 15.69
N VAL A 262 -7.66 -10.80 15.23
CA VAL A 262 -7.97 -9.56 15.97
C VAL A 262 -9.47 -9.44 16.20
N ALA A 263 -10.27 -9.54 15.14
CA ALA A 263 -11.73 -9.41 15.24
C ALA A 263 -12.35 -10.46 16.18
N MET A 264 -11.91 -11.72 16.11
CA MET A 264 -12.35 -12.76 17.05
C MET A 264 -11.98 -12.45 18.50
N ARG A 265 -10.82 -11.82 18.76
CA ARG A 265 -10.45 -11.39 20.12
C ARG A 265 -11.36 -10.27 20.61
N GLU A 266 -11.61 -9.26 19.79
CA GLU A 266 -12.49 -8.13 20.15
C GLU A 266 -13.94 -8.59 20.41
N LEU A 267 -14.36 -9.69 19.77
CA LEU A 267 -15.64 -10.35 20.04
C LEU A 267 -15.61 -11.31 21.26
N GLY A 268 -14.46 -11.47 21.93
CA GLY A 268 -14.29 -12.34 23.11
C GLY A 268 -14.01 -13.82 22.82
N TYR A 269 -13.89 -14.21 21.54
CA TYR A 269 -13.61 -15.59 21.13
C TYR A 269 -12.10 -15.89 21.10
N TYR A 270 -11.44 -15.87 22.26
CA TYR A 270 -9.98 -15.98 22.36
C TYR A 270 -9.38 -17.25 21.74
N GLU A 271 -10.05 -18.40 21.85
CA GLU A 271 -9.56 -19.65 21.22
C GLU A 271 -9.58 -19.57 19.69
N ALA A 272 -10.68 -19.06 19.12
CA ALA A 272 -10.81 -18.86 17.69
C ALA A 272 -9.79 -17.82 17.19
N ALA A 273 -9.59 -16.73 17.95
CA ALA A 273 -8.57 -15.73 17.68
C ALA A 273 -7.16 -16.34 17.56
N ARG A 274 -6.75 -17.13 18.55
CA ARG A 274 -5.45 -17.81 18.54
C ARG A 274 -5.33 -18.82 17.39
N THR A 275 -6.43 -19.48 17.02
CA THR A 275 -6.44 -20.42 15.89
C THR A 275 -6.18 -19.70 14.57
N SER A 276 -6.85 -18.56 14.33
CA SER A 276 -6.61 -17.70 13.17
C SER A 276 -5.17 -17.17 13.13
N LEU A 277 -4.64 -16.72 14.26
CA LEU A 277 -3.26 -16.22 14.37
C LEU A 277 -2.22 -17.33 14.19
N LYS A 278 -2.53 -18.57 14.62
CA LYS A 278 -1.69 -19.74 14.36
C LYS A 278 -1.64 -20.06 12.86
N GLU A 279 -2.74 -19.93 12.13
CA GLU A 279 -2.75 -20.10 10.67
C GLU A 279 -1.87 -19.04 9.99
N ALA A 280 -1.93 -17.77 10.41
CA ALA A 280 -1.03 -16.71 9.91
C ALA A 280 0.46 -17.03 10.15
N LEU A 281 0.79 -17.73 11.25
CA LEU A 281 2.15 -18.10 11.66
C LEU A 281 2.63 -19.46 11.13
N LYS A 282 1.84 -20.14 10.29
CA LYS A 282 2.11 -21.52 9.82
C LYS A 282 3.40 -21.68 9.04
N THR A 283 3.86 -20.63 8.35
CA THR A 283 5.10 -20.66 7.57
C THR A 283 6.04 -19.51 7.93
N LYS A 284 7.33 -19.83 8.05
CA LYS A 284 8.42 -18.87 8.27
C LYS A 284 8.87 -18.17 6.98
N GLN A 285 8.23 -18.44 5.84
CA GLN A 285 8.55 -17.79 4.57
C GLN A 285 7.82 -16.46 4.36
N ARG A 286 6.75 -16.20 5.14
CA ARG A 286 6.06 -14.91 5.08
C ARG A 286 6.97 -13.76 5.49
N ASN A 287 6.67 -12.59 4.95
CA ASN A 287 7.33 -11.35 5.35
C ASN A 287 7.36 -11.25 6.90
N PRO A 288 8.53 -11.01 7.51
CA PRO A 288 8.67 -10.91 8.96
C PRO A 288 7.65 -9.99 9.62
N VAL A 289 7.29 -8.88 8.99
CA VAL A 289 6.35 -7.88 9.53
C VAL A 289 4.97 -8.49 9.82
N ILE A 290 4.49 -9.38 8.94
CA ILE A 290 3.20 -10.07 9.16
C ILE A 290 3.31 -11.06 10.31
N ARG A 291 4.44 -11.77 10.42
CA ARG A 291 4.67 -12.72 11.51
C ARG A 291 4.80 -12.00 12.85
N HIS A 292 5.53 -10.89 12.88
CA HIS A 292 5.68 -10.04 14.06
C HIS A 292 4.33 -9.52 14.52
N ARG A 293 3.50 -9.04 13.59
CA ARG A 293 2.12 -8.67 13.90
C ARG A 293 1.33 -9.83 14.48
N ALA A 294 1.38 -11.00 13.85
CA ALA A 294 0.65 -12.17 14.32
C ALA A 294 1.12 -12.63 15.72
N TRP A 295 2.41 -12.54 16.03
CA TRP A 295 2.94 -12.79 17.37
C TRP A 295 2.45 -11.75 18.38
N LEU A 296 2.48 -10.46 18.04
CA LEU A 296 2.01 -9.37 18.91
C LEU A 296 0.52 -9.56 19.25
N GLU A 297 -0.31 -9.79 18.24
CA GLU A 297 -1.76 -9.98 18.44
C GLU A 297 -2.07 -11.27 19.21
N ARG A 298 -1.25 -12.32 19.07
CA ARG A 298 -1.42 -13.55 19.85
C ARG A 298 -0.94 -13.38 21.28
N ALA A 299 0.10 -12.59 21.51
CA ALA A 299 0.54 -12.21 22.84
C ALA A 299 -0.57 -11.46 23.59
N ARG A 300 -1.23 -10.50 22.94
CA ARG A 300 -2.42 -9.79 23.47
C ARG A 300 -3.56 -10.75 23.82
N CYS A 301 -3.81 -11.77 22.98
CA CYS A 301 -4.79 -12.81 23.32
C CYS A 301 -4.40 -13.58 24.59
N TYR A 302 -3.13 -13.98 24.71
CA TYR A 302 -2.65 -14.69 25.90
C TYR A 302 -2.71 -13.84 27.16
N GLU A 303 -2.45 -12.55 27.06
CA GLU A 303 -2.52 -11.62 28.17
C GLU A 303 -3.95 -11.51 28.74
N LEU A 304 -4.96 -11.35 27.87
CA LEU A 304 -6.37 -11.33 28.28
C LEU A 304 -6.82 -12.64 28.95
N GLU A 305 -6.14 -13.75 28.67
CA GLU A 305 -6.35 -15.05 29.32
C GLU A 305 -5.49 -15.27 30.58
N GLY A 306 -4.69 -14.29 31.00
CA GLY A 306 -3.75 -14.41 32.12
C GLY A 306 -2.51 -15.26 31.85
N LYS A 307 -2.27 -15.67 30.60
CA LYS A 307 -1.17 -16.56 30.17
C LYS A 307 0.12 -15.77 29.87
N ARG A 308 0.59 -14.98 30.83
CA ARG A 308 1.73 -14.04 30.68
C ARG A 308 3.01 -14.68 30.14
N SER A 309 3.32 -15.92 30.53
CA SER A 309 4.53 -16.63 30.04
C SER A 309 4.48 -16.92 28.54
N LEU A 310 3.30 -17.25 28.00
CA LEU A 310 3.11 -17.47 26.56
C LEU A 310 3.13 -16.15 25.79
N ALA A 311 2.55 -15.09 26.35
CA ALA A 311 2.63 -13.74 25.80
C ALA A 311 4.09 -13.30 25.66
N ARG A 312 4.88 -13.38 26.75
CA ARG A 312 6.31 -13.02 26.75
C ARG A 312 7.10 -13.81 25.71
N LYS A 313 6.84 -15.11 25.58
CA LYS A 313 7.49 -15.95 24.57
C LYS A 313 7.25 -15.49 23.13
N ASP A 314 6.05 -15.00 22.83
CA ASP A 314 5.75 -14.45 21.50
C ASP A 314 6.43 -13.09 21.28
N LEU A 315 6.44 -12.21 22.29
CA LEU A 315 7.11 -10.92 22.21
C LEU A 315 8.65 -11.05 22.10
N GLU A 316 9.26 -11.99 22.82
CA GLU A 316 10.70 -12.26 22.73
C GLU A 316 11.12 -12.76 21.33
N ARG A 317 10.23 -13.42 20.58
CA ARG A 317 10.49 -13.77 19.17
C ARG A 317 10.54 -12.54 18.29
N ILE A 318 9.65 -11.57 18.52
CA ILE A 318 9.69 -10.28 17.83
C ILE A 318 11.01 -9.58 18.21
N LEU A 319 11.32 -9.45 19.50
CA LEU A 319 12.54 -8.82 20.01
C LEU A 319 13.83 -9.42 19.39
N ALA A 320 13.86 -10.74 19.20
CA ALA A 320 15.00 -11.43 18.61
C ALA A 320 15.17 -11.17 17.10
N GLU A 321 14.08 -10.86 16.38
CA GLU A 321 14.09 -10.58 14.94
C GLU A 321 14.15 -9.07 14.63
N ASP A 322 13.47 -8.24 15.43
CA ASP A 322 13.35 -6.79 15.31
C ASP A 322 13.01 -6.15 16.69
N SER A 323 14.02 -5.61 17.37
CA SER A 323 13.84 -4.93 18.66
C SER A 323 13.19 -3.56 18.56
N THR A 324 13.03 -3.02 17.35
CA THR A 324 12.40 -1.73 17.07
C THR A 324 10.97 -1.87 16.57
N TYR A 325 10.44 -3.09 16.54
CA TYR A 325 9.09 -3.35 16.09
C TYR A 325 8.07 -2.54 16.91
N ASP A 326 7.18 -1.88 16.19
CA ASP A 326 6.21 -0.98 16.79
C ASP A 326 5.22 -1.71 17.70
N GLY A 327 4.88 -1.09 18.84
CA GLY A 327 4.08 -1.69 19.90
C GLY A 327 4.77 -2.78 20.74
N LEU A 328 5.99 -3.23 20.40
CA LEU A 328 6.70 -4.26 21.15
C LEU A 328 7.08 -3.81 22.57
N SER A 329 7.64 -2.59 22.69
CA SER A 329 8.10 -2.06 23.97
C SER A 329 6.96 -1.86 24.96
N GLU A 330 5.80 -1.41 24.47
CA GLU A 330 4.59 -1.20 25.26
C GLU A 330 4.06 -2.56 25.75
N ALA A 331 3.90 -3.52 24.83
CA ALA A 331 3.44 -4.86 25.17
C ALA A 331 4.39 -5.60 26.14
N LEU A 332 5.70 -5.39 26.06
CA LEU A 332 6.64 -5.95 27.03
C LEU A 332 6.52 -5.31 28.41
N ALA A 333 6.23 -4.01 28.48
CA ALA A 333 6.05 -3.28 29.73
C ALA A 333 4.77 -3.70 30.47
N GLU A 334 3.70 -4.04 29.73
CA GLU A 334 2.42 -4.53 30.29
C GLU A 334 2.55 -5.91 30.98
N LEU A 335 3.59 -6.70 30.62
CA LEU A 335 3.85 -8.03 31.18
C LEU A 335 4.74 -8.04 32.44
N VAL A 336 5.15 -6.89 32.95
CA VAL A 336 5.92 -6.76 34.20
C VAL A 336 5.02 -6.97 35.42
#